data_AF-A0A8B6D4L4-F1
#
_entry.id   AF-A0A8B6D4L4-F1
#
_cell.length_a   1.000
_cell.length_b   1.000
_cell.length_c   1.000
_cell.angle_alpha   90.00
_cell.angle_beta   90.00
_cell.angle_gamma   90.00
#
_symmetry.space_group_name_H-M   'P 1'
#
loop_
_entity.id
_entity.type
_entity.pdbx_description
1 polymer ?
#
loop_
_entity_poly.entity_id
_entity_poly.type
_entity_poly.pdbx_seq_one_letter_code
_entity_poly.pdbx_strand_id
1 'polypeptide(L)'
;MANNEERSPKGVDRGLVAMYKILDGPTSWVKETFVQPFQKKYPYYHRRFNRVPTIDQCDVNEVACIYEAQEQWKRDKMVDSKIVRILKDRYIDCNYYEGEDAPVKCASIAAVSEEAATNWFIKYGDLGYNSTVVEAYMKQKHRMIWERRKSPEAV
;
A
#
# COMPACT_ATOMS: atom_id res chain seq x y z
N MET A 1 -28.21 8.61 -21.00
CA MET A 1 -29.06 9.71 -20.48
C MET A 1 -28.42 10.17 -19.19
N ALA A 2 -27.49 11.13 -19.27
CA ALA A 2 -26.96 11.77 -18.07
C ALA A 2 -27.97 12.85 -17.68
N ASN A 3 -28.62 12.66 -16.54
CA ASN A 3 -29.64 13.59 -16.04
C ASN A 3 -28.99 14.94 -15.73
N ASN A 4 -29.53 16.02 -16.29
CA ASN A 4 -29.17 17.41 -16.03
C ASN A 4 -29.69 17.90 -14.65
N GLU A 5 -29.82 17.01 -13.66
CA GLU A 5 -30.55 17.27 -12.40
C GLU A 5 -29.69 17.93 -11.30
N GLU A 6 -28.38 18.10 -11.48
CA GLU A 6 -27.50 18.78 -10.51
C GLU A 6 -26.96 20.11 -11.03
N ARG A 7 -27.84 20.95 -11.62
CA ARG A 7 -27.44 22.30 -12.02
C ARG A 7 -27.53 23.24 -10.82
N SER A 8 -26.39 23.43 -10.15
CA SER A 8 -26.21 24.46 -9.11
C SER A 8 -26.77 25.83 -9.56
N PRO A 9 -27.42 26.60 -8.66
CA PRO A 9 -27.98 27.89 -9.02
C PRO A 9 -26.87 28.82 -9.53
N LYS A 10 -27.06 29.43 -10.71
CA LYS A 10 -26.07 30.26 -11.43
C LYS A 10 -25.40 31.37 -10.59
N GLY A 11 -26.02 31.80 -9.48
CA GLY A 11 -25.47 32.78 -8.54
C GLY A 11 -24.47 32.19 -7.52
N VAL A 12 -24.69 30.95 -7.08
CA VAL A 12 -23.81 30.22 -6.15
C VAL A 12 -22.50 29.85 -6.87
N ASP A 13 -22.60 29.46 -8.13
CA ASP A 13 -21.44 29.17 -8.99
C ASP A 13 -20.54 30.39 -9.18
N ARG A 14 -21.13 31.57 -9.39
CA ARG A 14 -20.37 32.83 -9.58
C ARG A 14 -19.63 33.26 -8.31
N GLY A 15 -20.26 33.11 -7.14
CA GLY A 15 -19.64 33.43 -5.85
C GLY A 15 -18.49 32.48 -5.50
N LEU A 16 -18.69 31.17 -5.67
CA LEU A 16 -17.64 30.16 -5.49
C LEU A 16 -16.47 30.39 -6.45
N VAL A 17 -16.74 30.64 -7.74
CA VAL A 17 -15.69 30.92 -8.73
C VAL A 17 -14.91 32.19 -8.39
N ALA A 18 -15.57 33.23 -7.87
CA ALA A 18 -14.89 34.45 -7.42
C ALA A 18 -13.97 34.17 -6.23
N MET A 19 -14.43 33.40 -5.23
CA MET A 19 -13.62 33.00 -4.08
C MET A 19 -12.43 32.13 -4.47
N TYR A 20 -12.64 31.13 -5.35
CA TYR A 20 -11.57 30.32 -5.92
C TYR A 20 -10.52 31.18 -6.63
N LYS A 21 -10.93 32.18 -7.42
CA LYS A 21 -9.99 33.08 -8.10
C LYS A 21 -9.18 33.97 -7.15
N ILE A 22 -9.78 34.40 -6.05
CA ILE A 22 -9.09 35.22 -5.02
C ILE A 22 -8.01 34.40 -4.30
N LEU A 23 -8.21 33.10 -4.10
CA LEU A 23 -7.28 32.21 -3.39
C LEU A 23 -6.28 31.50 -4.32
N ASP A 24 -6.75 30.98 -5.45
CA ASP A 24 -5.94 30.24 -6.41
C ASP A 24 -5.09 31.18 -7.28
N GLY A 25 -5.59 32.38 -7.59
CA GLY A 25 -4.86 33.41 -8.33
C GLY A 25 -3.48 33.73 -7.75
N PRO A 26 -3.35 34.14 -6.48
CA PRO A 26 -2.03 34.37 -5.87
C PRO A 26 -1.20 33.08 -5.76
N THR A 27 -1.83 31.93 -5.53
CA THR A 27 -1.11 30.65 -5.35
C THR A 27 -0.50 30.16 -6.67
N SER A 28 -1.26 30.22 -7.75
CA SER A 28 -0.80 29.94 -9.12
C SER A 28 0.28 30.93 -9.55
N TRP A 29 0.12 32.22 -9.23
CA TRP A 29 1.16 33.23 -9.49
C TRP A 29 2.48 32.93 -8.78
N VAL A 30 2.45 32.52 -7.50
CA VAL A 30 3.67 32.11 -6.77
C VAL A 30 4.30 30.86 -7.40
N LYS A 31 3.48 29.87 -7.77
CA LYS A 31 3.95 28.64 -8.42
C LYS A 31 4.67 28.93 -9.73
N GLU A 32 4.13 29.80 -10.56
CA GLU A 32 4.68 30.14 -11.88
C GLU A 32 5.88 31.09 -11.77
N THR A 33 5.82 32.07 -10.87
CA THR A 33 6.85 33.11 -10.75
C THR A 33 8.07 32.63 -9.94
N PHE A 34 7.86 31.83 -8.89
CA PHE A 34 8.93 31.42 -7.97
C PHE A 34 9.20 29.92 -7.98
N VAL A 35 8.18 29.06 -7.91
CA VAL A 35 8.44 27.61 -7.75
C VAL A 35 9.02 27.02 -9.02
N GLN A 36 8.35 27.17 -10.16
CA GLN A 36 8.75 26.56 -11.43
C GLN A 36 10.14 27.00 -11.95
N PRO A 37 10.50 28.29 -11.99
CA PRO A 37 11.80 28.70 -12.52
C PRO A 37 12.97 28.40 -11.57
N PHE A 38 12.75 28.40 -10.26
CA PHE A 38 13.79 28.05 -9.29
C PHE A 38 13.86 26.54 -9.00
N GLN A 39 12.88 25.75 -9.46
CA GLN A 39 12.90 24.29 -9.34
C GLN A 39 13.92 23.67 -10.29
N LYS A 40 15.09 23.34 -9.75
CA LYS A 40 16.09 22.55 -10.46
C LYS A 40 15.57 21.12 -10.69
N LYS A 41 15.30 20.77 -11.96
CA LYS A 41 14.89 19.42 -12.33
C LYS A 41 16.12 18.55 -12.52
N TYR A 42 16.35 17.64 -11.58
CA TYR A 42 17.37 16.60 -11.69
C TYR A 42 16.70 15.24 -11.90
N PRO A 43 17.25 14.37 -12.76
CA PRO A 43 16.73 13.02 -12.89
C PRO A 43 16.96 12.26 -11.58
N TYR A 44 15.91 11.61 -11.07
CA TYR A 44 16.00 10.66 -9.97
C TYR A 44 15.61 9.27 -10.50
N TYR A 45 16.28 8.24 -10.01
CA TYR A 45 16.04 6.86 -10.44
C TYR A 45 15.53 6.02 -9.28
N HIS A 46 14.60 5.13 -9.57
CA HIS A 46 14.16 4.15 -8.59
C HIS A 46 15.25 3.09 -8.39
N ARG A 47 15.70 2.92 -7.14
CA ARG A 47 16.73 1.93 -6.80
C ARG A 47 16.18 0.52 -7.04
N ARG A 48 16.89 -0.26 -7.86
CA ARG A 48 16.61 -1.68 -8.07
C ARG A 48 17.55 -2.49 -7.22
N PHE A 49 17.00 -3.42 -6.45
CA PHE A 49 17.78 -4.37 -5.67
C PHE A 49 17.67 -5.74 -6.32
N ASN A 50 18.81 -6.38 -6.54
CA ASN A 50 18.83 -7.77 -6.99
C ASN A 50 18.39 -8.69 -5.84
N ARG A 51 17.88 -9.87 -6.21
CA ARG A 51 17.51 -10.89 -5.23
C ARG A 51 18.79 -11.59 -4.72
N VAL A 52 18.80 -11.83 -3.43
CA VAL A 52 19.78 -12.56 -2.64
C VAL A 52 19.19 -13.94 -2.31
N PRO A 53 20.00 -14.98 -2.06
CA PRO A 53 19.54 -16.24 -1.48
C PRO A 53 18.65 -16.01 -0.25
N THR A 54 17.61 -16.83 -0.14
CA THR A 54 16.67 -16.83 0.99
C THR A 54 17.23 -17.64 2.16
N ILE A 55 16.64 -17.47 3.35
CA ILE A 55 17.16 -18.07 4.59
C ILE A 55 17.20 -19.61 4.60
N ASP A 56 16.40 -20.26 3.76
CA ASP A 56 16.38 -21.71 3.57
C ASP A 56 17.60 -22.25 2.81
N GLN A 57 18.28 -21.40 2.04
CA GLN A 57 19.45 -21.75 1.25
C GLN A 57 20.77 -21.44 1.98
N CYS A 58 20.73 -20.59 3.00
CA CYS A 58 21.90 -20.21 3.77
C CYS A 58 22.31 -21.31 4.78
N ASP A 59 23.61 -21.50 4.95
CA ASP A 59 24.15 -22.31 6.05
C ASP A 59 23.98 -21.62 7.40
N VAL A 60 23.77 -22.42 8.45
CA VAL A 60 23.46 -21.93 9.82
C VAL A 60 24.58 -21.06 10.40
N ASN A 61 25.83 -21.33 10.00
CA ASN A 61 27.02 -20.63 10.51
C ASN A 61 27.45 -19.46 9.62
N GLU A 62 26.85 -19.28 8.43
CA GLU A 62 27.25 -18.25 7.49
C GLU A 62 26.52 -16.93 7.76
N VAL A 63 27.15 -16.09 8.59
CA VAL A 63 26.56 -14.81 9.05
C VAL A 63 26.30 -13.85 7.89
N ALA A 64 27.15 -13.85 6.84
CA ALA A 64 26.98 -12.98 5.69
C ALA A 64 25.69 -13.28 4.91
N CYS A 65 25.46 -14.55 4.56
CA CYS A 65 24.24 -14.98 3.86
C CYS A 65 22.98 -14.66 4.69
N ILE A 66 23.01 -14.96 6.00
CA ILE A 66 21.89 -14.68 6.91
C ILE A 66 21.60 -13.17 6.98
N TYR A 67 22.64 -12.33 7.03
CA TYR A 67 22.50 -10.88 7.07
C TYR A 67 21.86 -10.34 5.79
N GLU A 68 22.34 -10.76 4.62
CA GLU A 68 21.79 -10.30 3.35
C GLU A 68 20.32 -10.75 3.16
N ALA A 69 20.00 -11.99 3.54
CA ALA A 69 18.64 -12.53 3.54
C ALA A 69 17.72 -11.75 4.51
N GLN A 70 18.22 -11.39 5.70
CA GLN A 70 17.50 -10.57 6.67
C GLN A 70 17.19 -9.18 6.13
N GLU A 71 18.14 -8.54 5.46
CA GLU A 71 17.94 -7.22 4.86
C GLU A 71 16.99 -7.25 3.66
N GLN A 72 17.03 -8.32 2.86
CA GLN A 72 16.01 -8.54 1.83
C GLN A 72 14.62 -8.71 2.43
N TRP A 73 14.49 -9.55 3.48
CA TRP A 73 13.22 -9.77 4.15
C TRP A 73 12.65 -8.50 4.77
N LYS A 74 13.48 -7.65 5.39
CA LYS A 74 13.05 -6.34 5.93
C LYS A 74 12.51 -5.44 4.81
N ARG A 75 13.20 -5.39 3.66
CA ARG A 75 12.75 -4.63 2.49
C ARG A 75 11.42 -5.15 1.95
N ASP A 76 11.29 -6.47 1.79
CA ASP A 76 10.05 -7.08 1.32
C ASP A 76 8.90 -6.85 2.31
N LYS A 77 9.14 -6.93 3.63
CA LYS A 77 8.15 -6.58 4.68
C LYS A 77 7.68 -5.14 4.56
N MET A 78 8.59 -4.19 4.30
CA MET A 78 8.22 -2.79 4.07
C MET A 78 7.36 -2.63 2.82
N VAL A 79 7.73 -3.29 1.72
CA VAL A 79 6.97 -3.28 0.46
C VAL A 79 5.57 -3.86 0.68
N ASP A 80 5.44 -5.03 1.28
CA ASP A 80 4.16 -5.68 1.57
C ASP A 80 3.27 -4.81 2.47
N SER A 81 3.86 -4.13 3.45
CA SER A 81 3.13 -3.19 4.31
C SER A 81 2.60 -1.98 3.53
N LYS A 82 3.34 -1.51 2.51
CA LYS A 82 2.88 -0.44 1.61
C LYS A 82 1.80 -0.93 0.64
N ILE A 83 1.88 -2.18 0.17
CA ILE A 83 0.85 -2.79 -0.68
C ILE A 83 -0.49 -2.82 0.07
N VAL A 84 -0.51 -3.35 1.30
CA VAL A 84 -1.72 -3.38 2.13
C VAL A 84 -2.26 -1.98 2.38
N ARG A 85 -1.38 -1.01 2.66
CA ARG A 85 -1.78 0.39 2.83
C ARG A 85 -2.45 0.96 1.57
N ILE A 86 -1.88 0.76 0.40
CA ILE A 86 -2.45 1.25 -0.88
C ILE A 86 -3.83 0.63 -1.13
N LEU A 87 -4.00 -0.66 -0.86
CA LEU A 87 -5.29 -1.34 -1.03
C LEU A 87 -6.34 -0.80 -0.03
N LYS A 88 -5.93 -0.53 1.20
CA LYS A 88 -6.78 0.11 2.20
C LYS A 88 -7.16 1.54 1.82
N ASP A 89 -6.21 2.33 1.37
CA ASP A 89 -6.45 3.72 0.92
C ASP A 89 -7.45 3.72 -0.24
N ARG A 90 -7.33 2.79 -1.20
CA ARG A 90 -8.31 2.60 -2.29
C ARG A 90 -9.71 2.26 -1.80
N TYR A 91 -9.83 1.42 -0.77
CA TYR A 91 -11.12 1.10 -0.17
C TYR A 91 -11.74 2.34 0.50
N ILE A 92 -10.94 3.10 1.24
CA ILE A 92 -11.37 4.34 1.89
C ILE A 92 -11.83 5.37 0.85
N ASP A 93 -11.06 5.55 -0.22
CA ASP A 93 -11.42 6.46 -1.31
C ASP A 93 -12.74 6.03 -1.97
N CYS A 94 -12.91 4.75 -2.28
CA CYS A 94 -14.16 4.23 -2.85
C CYS A 94 -15.35 4.52 -1.93
N ASN A 95 -15.20 4.24 -0.62
CA ASN A 95 -16.23 4.48 0.37
C ASN A 95 -16.61 5.97 0.45
N TYR A 96 -15.60 6.85 0.40
CA TYR A 96 -15.81 8.30 0.40
C TYR A 96 -16.55 8.80 -0.85
N TYR A 97 -16.23 8.27 -2.04
CA TYR A 97 -16.88 8.70 -3.28
C TYR A 97 -18.31 8.16 -3.45
N GLU A 98 -18.59 6.93 -3.02
CA GLU A 98 -19.89 6.28 -3.24
C GLU A 98 -20.91 6.55 -2.11
N GLY A 99 -20.46 6.98 -0.92
CA GLY A 99 -21.34 7.35 0.18
C GLY A 99 -22.24 6.18 0.63
N GLU A 100 -23.57 6.35 0.53
CA GLU A 100 -24.55 5.34 0.96
C GLU A 100 -24.54 4.07 0.10
N ASP A 101 -24.12 4.15 -1.17
CA ASP A 101 -24.04 3.00 -2.10
C ASP A 101 -22.72 2.21 -1.97
N ALA A 102 -21.79 2.68 -1.14
CA ALA A 102 -20.50 2.05 -0.90
C ALA A 102 -20.55 0.53 -0.62
N PRO A 103 -21.48 -0.02 0.20
CA PRO A 103 -21.47 -1.46 0.50
C PRO A 103 -21.69 -2.34 -0.72
N VAL A 104 -22.40 -1.86 -1.75
CA VAL A 104 -22.64 -2.65 -2.98
C VAL A 104 -21.54 -2.40 -3.99
N LYS A 105 -21.18 -1.13 -4.23
CA LYS A 105 -20.23 -0.75 -5.28
C LYS A 105 -18.77 -1.01 -4.91
N CYS A 106 -18.41 -0.87 -3.64
CA CYS A 106 -17.03 -1.06 -3.15
C CYS A 106 -16.75 -2.47 -2.62
N ALA A 107 -17.71 -3.40 -2.70
CA ALA A 107 -17.59 -4.76 -2.14
C ALA A 107 -16.36 -5.53 -2.63
N SER A 108 -16.03 -5.43 -3.93
CA SER A 108 -14.88 -6.10 -4.51
C SER A 108 -13.55 -5.58 -3.97
N ILE A 109 -13.43 -4.25 -3.80
CA ILE A 109 -12.23 -3.61 -3.26
C ILE A 109 -12.08 -3.93 -1.77
N ALA A 110 -13.20 -3.96 -1.03
CA ALA A 110 -13.21 -4.37 0.36
C ALA A 110 -12.65 -5.80 0.54
N ALA A 111 -13.15 -6.75 -0.26
CA ALA A 111 -12.69 -8.14 -0.22
C ALA A 111 -11.18 -8.26 -0.52
N VAL A 112 -10.67 -7.58 -1.55
CA VAL A 112 -9.24 -7.58 -1.88
C VAL A 112 -8.39 -6.96 -0.76
N SER A 113 -8.87 -5.88 -0.14
CA SER A 113 -8.18 -5.24 0.98
C SER A 113 -8.13 -6.15 2.21
N GLU A 114 -9.21 -6.85 2.52
CA GLU A 114 -9.28 -7.80 3.64
C GLU A 114 -8.41 -9.04 3.40
N GLU A 115 -8.44 -9.60 2.19
CA GLU A 115 -7.59 -10.71 1.80
C GLU A 115 -6.10 -10.33 1.91
N ALA A 116 -5.73 -9.15 1.41
CA ALA A 116 -4.36 -8.66 1.49
C ALA A 116 -3.91 -8.43 2.95
N ALA A 117 -4.77 -7.87 3.79
CA ALA A 117 -4.49 -7.70 5.22
C ALA A 117 -4.32 -9.05 5.92
N THR A 118 -5.15 -10.03 5.58
CA THR A 118 -5.08 -11.41 6.10
C THR A 118 -3.77 -12.08 5.68
N ASN A 119 -3.40 -11.99 4.41
CA ASN A 119 -2.15 -12.55 3.88
C ASN A 119 -0.92 -11.91 4.53
N TRP A 120 -0.95 -10.59 4.75
CA TRP A 120 0.11 -9.89 5.47
C TRP A 120 0.22 -10.36 6.92
N PHE A 121 -0.91 -10.52 7.63
CA PHE A 121 -0.94 -11.00 9.01
C PHE A 121 -0.46 -12.45 9.13
N ILE A 122 -0.85 -13.32 8.19
CA ILE A 122 -0.34 -14.70 8.14
C ILE A 122 1.19 -14.70 8.04
N LYS A 123 1.77 -13.86 7.19
CA LYS A 123 3.23 -13.79 6.99
C LYS A 123 3.98 -13.11 8.14
N TYR A 124 3.46 -12.00 8.67
CA TYR A 124 4.20 -11.10 9.56
C TYR A 124 3.60 -10.91 10.96
N GLY A 125 2.36 -11.32 11.18
CA GLY A 125 1.69 -11.24 12.48
C GLY A 125 2.43 -12.03 13.55
N ASP A 126 2.28 -11.63 14.82
CA ASP A 126 2.80 -12.31 16.01
C ASP A 126 4.33 -12.52 16.09
N LEU A 127 5.12 -12.01 15.14
CA LEU A 127 6.58 -12.13 15.14
C LEU A 127 7.30 -11.16 16.09
N GLY A 128 6.56 -10.35 16.85
CA GLY A 128 7.13 -9.32 17.74
C GLY A 128 7.80 -8.14 17.01
N TYR A 129 8.35 -7.20 17.79
CA TYR A 129 9.01 -6.00 17.26
C TYR A 129 10.39 -6.30 16.64
N ASN A 130 11.23 -7.08 17.34
CA ASN A 130 12.56 -7.48 16.88
C ASN A 130 12.54 -8.72 15.98
N SER A 131 11.50 -8.84 15.16
CA SER A 131 11.26 -10.01 14.30
C SER A 131 12.39 -10.24 13.30
N THR A 132 12.85 -11.47 13.18
CA THR A 132 13.89 -11.91 12.24
C THR A 132 13.33 -12.76 11.10
N VAL A 133 14.11 -12.89 10.02
CA VAL A 133 13.79 -13.76 8.88
C VAL A 133 13.72 -15.24 9.31
N VAL A 134 14.51 -15.62 10.32
CA VAL A 134 14.51 -16.97 10.90
C VAL A 134 13.18 -17.26 11.59
N GLU A 135 12.66 -16.34 12.40
CA GLU A 135 11.36 -16.49 13.07
C GLU A 135 10.22 -16.55 12.05
N ALA A 136 10.25 -15.69 11.02
CA ALA A 136 9.28 -15.74 9.93
C ALA A 136 9.28 -17.09 9.21
N TYR A 137 10.47 -17.65 8.98
CA TYR A 137 10.64 -18.96 8.36
C TYR A 137 10.15 -20.11 9.26
N MET A 138 10.41 -20.03 10.57
CA MET A 138 9.88 -21.01 11.54
C MET A 138 8.35 -20.94 11.65
N LYS A 139 7.76 -19.74 11.58
CA LYS A 139 6.31 -19.56 11.50
C LYS A 139 5.73 -20.23 10.25
N GLN A 140 6.37 -20.03 9.08
CA GLN A 140 5.97 -20.69 7.84
C GLN A 140 6.04 -22.21 7.96
N LYS A 141 7.13 -22.75 8.52
CA LYS A 141 7.26 -24.20 8.77
C LYS A 141 6.17 -24.73 9.70
N HIS A 142 5.87 -24.02 10.78
CA HIS A 142 4.81 -24.41 11.70
C HIS A 142 3.47 -24.54 10.99
N ARG A 143 3.13 -23.55 10.13
CA ARG A 143 1.93 -23.59 9.30
C ARG A 143 1.92 -24.80 8.37
N MET A 144 2.99 -25.06 7.63
CA MET A 144 3.06 -26.21 6.70
C MET A 144 2.92 -27.55 7.42
N ILE A 145 3.51 -27.69 8.61
CA ILE A 145 3.37 -28.91 9.43
C ILE A 145 1.92 -29.07 9.90
N TRP A 146 1.27 -27.98 10.32
CA TRP A 146 -0.14 -27.98 10.72
C TRP A 146 -1.06 -28.35 9.55
N GLU A 147 -0.84 -27.77 8.36
CA GLU A 147 -1.60 -28.09 7.15
C GLU A 147 -1.48 -29.58 6.82
N ARG A 148 -0.25 -30.12 6.84
CA ARG A 148 -0.02 -31.55 6.64
C ARG A 148 -0.74 -32.45 7.66
N ARG A 149 -0.85 -32.03 8.93
CA ARG A 149 -1.55 -32.78 9.98
C ARG A 149 -3.07 -32.69 9.89
N LYS A 150 -3.60 -31.64 9.25
CA LYS A 150 -5.03 -31.48 8.98
C LYS A 150 -5.48 -32.12 7.68
N SER A 151 -4.58 -32.25 6.72
CA SER A 151 -4.85 -32.89 5.43
C SER A 151 -4.62 -34.42 5.32
N PRO A 152 -4.38 -35.25 6.36
CA PRO A 152 -4.21 -36.69 6.17
C PRO A 152 -5.51 -37.42 5.77
N GLU A 153 -6.65 -36.73 5.74
CA GLU A 153 -7.95 -37.27 5.29
C GLU A 153 -8.34 -36.85 3.86
N ALA A 154 -7.48 -36.13 3.13
CA ALA A 154 -7.76 -35.60 1.79
C ALA A 154 -6.95 -36.26 0.66
N VAL A 155 -6.49 -37.50 0.88
CA VAL A 155 -5.92 -38.40 -0.14
C VAL A 155 -6.83 -39.61 -0.29
#